data_AF-M6Q8R6-F1
#
_entry.id   AF-M6Q8R6-F1
#
_cell.length_a   1.000
_cell.length_b   1.000
_cell.length_c   1.000
_cell.angle_alpha   90.00
_cell.angle_beta   90.00
_cell.angle_gamma   90.00
#
_symmetry.space_group_name_H-M   'P 1'
#
loop_
_entity.id
_entity.type
_entity.pdbx_description
1 polymer ?
#
loop_
_entity_poly.entity_id
_entity_poly.type
_entity_poly.pdbx_seq_one_letter_code
_entity_poly.pdbx_strand_id
1 'polypeptide(L)'
;MNKNDSAIFKNFGSSLDSELRFIPREIRQKIKTELRYRHGSVAEWTRIHNLNYGYVTQVLSGIAPGHNIRTLLEKEGLLHSASEAVPHV
;
A
#
# COMPACT_ATOMS: atom_id res chain seq x y z
N MET A 1 20.62 -36.07 31.54
CA MET A 1 21.18 -34.70 31.47
C MET A 1 21.73 -34.48 30.07
N ASN A 2 21.00 -33.77 29.20
CA ASN A 2 21.48 -32.94 28.08
C ASN A 2 20.23 -32.32 27.40
N LYS A 3 19.67 -31.24 27.96
CA LYS A 3 19.77 -29.84 27.48
C LYS A 3 19.36 -29.67 26.02
N ASN A 4 18.13 -29.19 25.86
CA ASN A 4 17.51 -28.77 24.62
C ASN A 4 18.24 -27.54 24.07
N ASP A 5 18.82 -27.66 22.88
CA ASP A 5 19.39 -26.52 22.17
C ASP A 5 18.28 -25.66 21.54
N SER A 6 18.00 -24.58 22.26
CA SER A 6 17.94 -23.22 21.74
C SER A 6 17.07 -22.96 20.50
N ALA A 7 15.80 -22.63 20.77
CA ALA A 7 15.13 -21.42 20.30
C ALA A 7 15.73 -20.74 19.04
N ILE A 8 15.34 -21.22 17.87
CA ILE A 8 15.30 -20.39 16.66
C ILE A 8 13.87 -19.82 16.57
N PHE A 9 13.55 -18.88 17.47
CA PHE A 9 12.46 -17.93 17.22
C PHE A 9 13.00 -16.90 16.21
N LYS A 10 12.93 -17.27 14.92
CA LYS A 10 13.15 -16.31 13.84
C LYS A 10 12.13 -15.19 13.98
N ASN A 11 12.65 -13.98 14.20
CA ASN A 11 11.96 -12.71 14.08
C ASN A 11 11.33 -12.58 12.67
N PHE A 12 10.14 -13.13 12.46
CA PHE A 12 9.33 -12.92 11.25
C PHE A 12 8.30 -11.79 11.42
N GLY A 13 8.20 -11.19 12.60
CA GLY A 13 7.15 -10.22 12.92
C GLY A 13 7.32 -8.81 12.34
N SER A 14 8.52 -8.40 11.90
CA SER A 14 8.75 -7.02 11.45
C SER A 14 8.62 -6.80 9.94
N SER A 15 8.82 -7.84 9.12
CA SER A 15 8.81 -7.74 7.64
C SER A 15 7.39 -7.59 7.08
N LEU A 16 6.47 -8.45 7.54
CA LEU A 16 5.08 -8.49 7.07
C LEU A 16 4.31 -7.19 7.37
N ASP A 17 4.54 -6.62 8.56
CA ASP A 17 3.89 -5.38 8.99
C ASP A 17 4.40 -4.14 8.21
N SER A 18 5.63 -4.21 7.70
CA SER A 18 6.20 -3.20 6.82
C SER A 18 5.69 -3.35 5.38
N GLU A 19 5.55 -4.58 4.88
CA GLU A 19 5.01 -4.85 3.54
C GLU A 19 3.56 -4.38 3.38
N LEU A 20 2.73 -4.46 4.44
CA LEU A 20 1.35 -3.97 4.40
C LEU A 20 1.24 -2.43 4.36
N ARG A 21 2.27 -1.74 4.89
CA ARG A 21 2.30 -0.26 4.98
C ARG A 21 2.61 0.41 3.64
N PHE A 22 3.35 -0.26 2.77
CA PHE A 22 3.71 0.28 1.46
C PHE A 22 2.89 -0.37 0.35
N ILE A 23 2.50 0.42 -0.64
CA ILE A 23 1.81 -0.09 -1.83
C ILE A 23 2.89 -0.67 -2.78
N PRO A 24 2.78 -1.93 -3.27
CA PRO A 24 3.76 -2.51 -4.20
C PRO A 24 3.95 -1.67 -5.47
N ARG A 25 5.15 -1.72 -6.07
CA ARG A 25 5.54 -0.85 -7.20
C ARG A 25 4.56 -0.96 -8.37
N GLU A 26 4.15 -2.17 -8.72
CA GLU A 26 3.27 -2.51 -9.83
C GLU A 26 1.90 -1.85 -9.62
N ILE A 27 1.39 -1.94 -8.39
CA ILE A 27 0.13 -1.33 -7.97
C ILE A 27 0.24 0.19 -7.98
N ARG A 28 1.34 0.77 -7.47
CA ARG A 28 1.57 2.24 -7.53
C ARG A 28 1.56 2.75 -8.97
N GLN A 29 2.18 2.01 -9.90
CA GLN A 29 2.21 2.40 -11.30
C GLN A 29 0.81 2.33 -11.92
N LYS A 30 0.05 1.27 -11.63
CA LYS A 30 -1.35 1.15 -12.06
C LYS A 30 -2.20 2.30 -11.53
N ILE A 31 -2.10 2.62 -10.24
CA ILE A 31 -2.81 3.76 -9.62
C ILE A 31 -2.46 5.06 -10.33
N LYS A 32 -1.18 5.37 -10.58
CA LYS A 32 -0.79 6.59 -11.29
C LYS A 32 -1.42 6.68 -12.68
N THR A 33 -1.49 5.57 -13.41
CA THR A 33 -2.11 5.52 -14.74
C THR A 33 -3.61 5.76 -14.64
N GLU A 34 -4.30 5.08 -13.74
CA GLU A 34 -5.74 5.24 -13.52
C GLU A 34 -6.10 6.68 -13.11
N LEU A 35 -5.33 7.29 -12.20
CA LEU A 35 -5.54 8.68 -11.79
C LEU A 35 -5.38 9.66 -12.95
N ARG A 36 -4.41 9.43 -13.84
CA ARG A 36 -4.25 10.24 -15.06
C ARG A 36 -5.41 10.03 -16.03
N TYR A 37 -5.88 8.80 -16.18
CA TYR A 37 -7.00 8.49 -17.06
C TYR A 37 -8.32 9.11 -16.58
N ARG A 38 -8.62 8.99 -15.27
CA ARG A 38 -9.89 9.43 -14.68
C ARG A 38 -9.94 10.93 -14.37
N HIS A 39 -8.82 11.52 -13.93
CA HIS A 39 -8.77 12.90 -13.42
C HIS A 39 -7.78 13.80 -14.19
N GLY A 40 -7.14 13.30 -15.25
CA GLY A 40 -6.11 14.02 -16.00
C GLY A 40 -4.75 14.05 -15.33
N SER A 41 -4.68 14.08 -13.99
CA SER A 41 -3.42 13.99 -13.26
C SER A 41 -3.59 13.57 -11.80
N VAL A 42 -2.48 13.12 -11.19
CA VAL A 42 -2.42 12.88 -9.73
C VAL A 42 -2.65 14.18 -8.95
N ALA A 43 -2.19 15.33 -9.46
CA ALA A 43 -2.36 16.63 -8.80
C ALA A 43 -3.84 17.03 -8.73
N GLU A 44 -4.58 16.82 -9.82
CA GLU A 44 -6.00 17.14 -9.87
C GLU A 44 -6.82 16.23 -8.96
N TRP A 45 -6.55 14.92 -8.99
CA TRP A 45 -7.16 13.99 -8.02
C TRP A 45 -6.88 14.42 -6.57
N THR A 46 -5.63 14.74 -6.27
CA THR A 46 -5.25 15.22 -4.92
C THR A 46 -6.05 16.47 -4.53
N ARG A 47 -6.25 17.41 -5.46
CA ARG A 47 -7.01 18.65 -5.24
C ARG A 47 -8.50 18.37 -4.98
N ILE A 48 -9.11 17.48 -5.76
CA ILE A 48 -10.52 17.08 -5.62
C ILE A 48 -10.77 16.50 -4.23
N HIS A 49 -9.83 15.69 -3.72
CA HIS A 49 -9.95 15.03 -2.41
C HIS A 49 -9.34 15.82 -1.25
N ASN A 50 -8.91 17.07 -1.48
CA ASN A 50 -8.28 17.93 -0.48
C ASN A 50 -7.11 17.26 0.27
N LEU A 51 -6.28 16.51 -0.48
CA LEU A 51 -5.12 15.80 0.07
C LEU A 51 -3.84 16.63 -0.05
N ASN A 52 -2.80 16.24 0.68
CA ASN A 52 -1.48 16.81 0.49
C ASN A 52 -0.80 16.17 -0.73
N TYR A 53 -0.54 16.97 -1.77
CA TYR A 53 0.09 16.51 -3.00
C TYR A 53 1.49 15.90 -2.78
N GLY A 54 2.31 16.53 -1.94
CA GLY A 54 3.63 16.02 -1.59
C GLY A 54 3.57 14.64 -0.94
N TYR A 55 2.64 14.45 -0.02
CA TYR A 55 2.42 13.14 0.60
C TYR A 55 1.96 12.09 -0.42
N VAL A 56 0.94 12.40 -1.23
CA VAL A 56 0.43 11.48 -2.26
C VAL A 56 1.53 11.07 -3.23
N THR A 57 2.35 12.02 -3.69
CA THR A 57 3.47 11.72 -4.59
C THR A 57 4.54 10.86 -3.93
N GLN A 58 4.85 11.07 -2.65
CA GLN A 58 5.77 10.21 -1.89
C GLN A 58 5.21 8.80 -1.74
N VAL A 59 3.91 8.65 -1.43
CA VAL A 59 3.25 7.33 -1.34
C VAL A 59 3.31 6.61 -2.67
N LEU A 60 2.90 7.26 -3.76
CA LEU A 60 2.91 6.65 -5.09
C LEU A 60 4.35 6.45 -5.65
N SER A 61 5.36 7.07 -5.05
CA SER A 61 6.77 6.80 -5.33
C SER A 61 7.34 5.66 -4.47
N GLY A 62 6.64 5.28 -3.39
CA GLY A 62 7.09 4.27 -2.43
C GLY A 62 8.06 4.81 -1.38
N ILE A 63 8.09 6.13 -1.19
CA ILE A 63 8.92 6.82 -0.18
C ILE A 63 8.17 6.88 1.15
N ALA A 64 6.87 7.14 1.11
CA ALA A 64 6.01 7.23 2.28
C ALA A 64 5.04 6.04 2.38
N PRO A 65 4.63 5.64 3.60
CA PRO A 65 3.62 4.61 3.79
C PRO A 65 2.26 5.11 3.31
N GLY A 66 1.43 4.23 2.73
CA GLY A 66 0.18 4.62 2.06
C GLY A 66 -1.08 4.66 2.93
N HIS A 67 -0.97 4.42 4.23
CA HIS A 67 -2.12 4.19 5.14
C HIS A 67 -3.19 5.29 5.07
N ASN A 68 -2.81 6.57 5.07
CA ASN A 68 -3.77 7.69 5.08
C ASN A 68 -4.61 7.81 3.79
N ILE A 69 -4.13 7.27 2.67
CA ILE A 69 -4.88 7.32 1.40
C ILE A 69 -5.38 5.94 0.97
N ARG A 70 -5.02 4.88 1.69
CA ARG A 70 -5.37 3.49 1.38
C ARG A 70 -6.89 3.31 1.27
N THR A 71 -7.65 3.74 2.28
CA THR A 71 -9.11 3.61 2.29
C THR A 71 -9.77 4.39 1.15
N LEU A 72 -9.21 5.54 0.77
CA LEU A 72 -9.73 6.31 -0.36
C LEU A 72 -9.45 5.61 -1.68
N LEU A 73 -8.24 5.09 -1.87
CA LEU A 73 -7.87 4.29 -3.04
C LEU A 73 -8.74 3.03 -3.15
N GLU A 74 -9.07 2.39 -2.03
CA GLU A 74 -9.99 1.24 -1.98
C GLU A 74 -11.41 1.65 -2.37
N LYS A 75 -11.92 2.76 -1.82
CA LYS A 75 -13.25 3.30 -2.16
C LYS A 75 -13.40 3.67 -3.64
N GLU A 76 -12.31 4.08 -4.29
CA GLU A 76 -12.29 4.40 -5.72
C GLU A 76 -11.99 3.19 -6.62
N GLY A 77 -11.80 2.00 -6.05
CA GLY A 77 -11.44 0.78 -6.77
C GLY A 77 -10.03 0.83 -7.39
N LEU A 78 -9.16 1.70 -6.89
CA LEU A 78 -7.76 1.83 -7.32
C LEU A 78 -6.85 0.84 -6.57
N LEU A 79 -7.27 0.40 -5.39
CA LEU A 79 -6.61 -0.60 -4.57
C LEU A 79 -7.63 -1.65 -4.12
N HIS A 80 -7.22 -2.92 -4.08
CA HIS A 80 -8.08 -3.98 -3.55
C HIS A 80 -7.89 -4.04 -2.04
N SER A 81 -8.99 -4.20 -1.31
CA SER A 81 -8.97 -4.39 0.13
C SER A 81 -8.13 -5.64 0.44
N ALA A 82 -7.24 -5.57 1.44
CA ALA A 82 -6.46 -6.74 1.86
C ALA A 82 -7.34 -7.93 2.30
N SER A 83 -8.63 -7.67 2.58
CA SER A 83 -9.65 -8.66 2.89
C SER A 83 -10.21 -9.42 1.68
N GLU A 84 -9.95 -8.98 0.45
CA GLU A 84 -10.38 -9.66 -0.78
C GLU A 84 -9.32 -10.61 -1.34
N ALA A 85 -8.50 -11.20 -0.47
CA ALA A 85 -7.80 -12.44 -0.81
C ALA A 85 -8.85 -13.57 -0.90
N VAL A 86 -9.62 -13.58 -1.98
CA VAL A 86 -10.54 -14.67 -2.32
C VAL A 86 -9.66 -15.92 -2.52
N PRO A 87 -9.80 -16.98 -1.71
CA PRO A 87 -9.16 -18.24 -2.02
C PRO A 87 -9.84 -18.78 -3.28
N HIS A 88 -9.05 -18.96 -4.34
CA HIS A 88 -9.50 -19.67 -5.53
C HIS A 88 -9.89 -21.09 -5.12
N VAL A 89 -11.16 -21.44 -5.33
CA VAL A 89 -11.65 -22.82 -5.54
C VAL A 89 -12.55 -22.80 -6.76
#